data_AF-A0A2E7IPP7-F1
#
_entry.id   AF-A0A2E7IPP7-F1
#
_cell.length_a   1.000
_cell.length_b   1.000
_cell.length_c   1.000
_cell.angle_alpha   90.00
_cell.angle_beta   90.00
_cell.angle_gamma   90.00
#
_symmetry.space_group_name_H-M   'P 1'
#
loop_
_entity.id
_entity.type
_entity.pdbx_description
1 polymer ?
#
loop_
_entity_poly.entity_id
_entity_poly.type
_entity_poly.pdbx_seq_one_letter_code
_entity_poly.pdbx_strand_id
1 'polypeptide(L)'
;MAIEGMSIPPTANASVNVRTSLPAGFLDCPAQKLHTLLPGPTLIHLEGECSESLFVSVLLHGNETTGLSAIQKVLKKIEDRNTKLTRGLILFIGNIHAARYGARRLSQQPDFNRIWAGGELDEHRMAQTVLDYVAQSRPVAAIDIHNNTGRNPLYACINHVDRRFVQFARRFSETLVFFSEPHQVIANNLARYCVSVTLECGQSGDPEGIERACNLIEFALLEEQIYTDGSAFDEVKVFHTVARITVPQELNICFGDGKSGNNDTDADLKFAGDFDSLNFRVLSPGFKLGEYQSETARLQIHNDAGQELGDNYLAYNNGNIEVKKMFLPSMLTLDLRVIRQDCLGYIMEPYPL
;
A
#
# COMPACT_ATOMS: atom_id res chain seq x y z
N MET A 1 10.30 13.88 -18.60
CA MET A 1 9.60 14.79 -19.55
C MET A 1 8.26 15.13 -18.94
N ALA A 2 8.02 16.43 -18.74
CA ALA A 2 6.83 16.96 -18.10
C ALA A 2 5.55 16.58 -18.86
N ILE A 3 4.52 16.19 -18.13
CA ILE A 3 3.14 16.14 -18.61
C ILE A 3 2.33 17.11 -17.74
N GLU A 4 2.72 18.39 -17.77
CA GLU A 4 1.85 19.47 -17.31
C GLU A 4 0.88 19.77 -18.44
N GLY A 5 -0.43 19.66 -18.18
CA GLY A 5 -1.47 20.18 -19.08
C GLY A 5 -2.34 19.19 -19.85
N MET A 6 -2.45 17.92 -19.45
CA MET A 6 -3.53 17.08 -19.98
C MET A 6 -4.82 17.32 -19.19
N SER A 7 -5.73 18.13 -19.76
CA SER A 7 -7.10 18.26 -19.30
C SER A 7 -7.88 16.97 -19.51
N ILE A 8 -8.64 16.57 -18.50
CA ILE A 8 -9.57 15.45 -18.55
C ILE A 8 -10.72 15.83 -19.50
N PRO A 9 -11.14 14.96 -20.45
CA PRO A 9 -12.38 15.20 -21.18
C PRO A 9 -13.56 15.23 -20.21
N PRO A 10 -14.49 16.20 -20.32
CA PRO A 10 -15.53 16.43 -19.33
C PRO A 10 -16.63 15.36 -19.45
N THR A 11 -16.43 14.21 -18.82
CA THR A 11 -17.44 13.25 -18.29
C THR A 11 -16.72 12.02 -17.72
N ALA A 12 -16.06 12.15 -16.57
CA ALA A 12 -15.65 11.00 -15.76
C ALA A 12 -16.35 11.11 -14.41
N ASN A 13 -17.66 10.85 -14.38
CA ASN A 13 -18.29 10.49 -13.11
C ASN A 13 -17.48 9.30 -12.57
N ALA A 14 -16.92 9.40 -11.37
CA ALA A 14 -16.25 8.28 -10.72
C ALA A 14 -17.29 7.25 -10.26
N SER A 15 -18.08 6.69 -11.19
CA SER A 15 -18.97 5.57 -10.93
C SER A 15 -18.19 4.27 -11.08
N VAL A 16 -18.34 3.35 -10.12
CA VAL A 16 -17.76 2.02 -10.25
C VAL A 16 -18.55 1.22 -11.30
N ASN A 17 -17.84 0.61 -12.24
CA ASN A 17 -18.43 -0.33 -13.20
C ASN A 17 -18.56 -1.70 -12.52
N VAL A 18 -19.69 -2.38 -12.65
CA VAL A 18 -19.90 -3.72 -12.08
C VAL A 18 -20.00 -4.75 -13.19
N ARG A 19 -19.28 -5.86 -13.06
CA ARG A 19 -19.29 -6.99 -14.00
C ARG A 19 -19.41 -8.32 -13.26
N THR A 20 -20.04 -9.29 -13.89
CA THR A 20 -20.11 -10.68 -13.40
C THR A 20 -19.19 -11.64 -14.16
N SER A 21 -18.37 -11.10 -15.07
CA SER A 21 -17.42 -11.85 -15.88
C SER A 21 -16.21 -11.02 -16.27
N LEU A 22 -15.09 -11.70 -16.50
CA LEU A 22 -13.85 -11.08 -16.98
C LEU A 22 -14.04 -10.62 -18.44
N PRO A 23 -13.59 -9.41 -18.82
CA PRO A 23 -13.56 -9.03 -20.22
C PRO A 23 -12.54 -9.89 -20.98
N ALA A 24 -12.83 -10.19 -22.24
CA ALA A 24 -11.91 -10.93 -23.10
C ALA A 24 -10.52 -10.26 -23.14
N GLY A 25 -9.46 -11.06 -23.00
CA GLY A 25 -8.08 -10.58 -22.97
C GLY A 25 -7.62 -10.00 -21.63
N PHE A 26 -8.46 -9.97 -20.58
CA PHE A 26 -8.08 -9.46 -19.27
C PHE A 26 -6.83 -10.13 -18.70
N LEU A 27 -6.73 -11.45 -18.83
CA LEU A 27 -5.69 -12.27 -18.20
C LEU A 27 -4.28 -11.97 -18.74
N ASP A 28 -4.16 -11.40 -19.93
CA ASP A 28 -2.90 -11.05 -20.59
C ASP A 28 -2.69 -9.53 -20.71
N CYS A 29 -3.66 -8.73 -20.26
CA CYS A 29 -3.61 -7.29 -20.44
C CYS A 29 -2.67 -6.63 -19.41
N PRO A 30 -1.61 -5.93 -19.83
CA PRO A 30 -0.78 -5.16 -18.89
C PRO A 30 -1.57 -3.98 -18.32
N ALA A 31 -1.18 -3.51 -17.12
CA ALA A 31 -1.87 -2.44 -16.39
C ALA A 31 -2.10 -1.18 -17.24
N GLN A 32 -1.09 -0.78 -18.04
CA GLN A 32 -1.13 0.41 -18.88
C GLN A 32 -2.18 0.31 -20.01
N LYS A 33 -2.56 -0.91 -20.41
CA LYS A 33 -3.55 -1.16 -21.45
C LYS A 33 -4.93 -1.51 -20.91
N LEU A 34 -5.11 -1.65 -19.59
CA LEU A 34 -6.42 -2.00 -19.02
C LEU A 34 -7.54 -1.03 -19.42
N HIS A 35 -7.20 0.25 -19.65
CA HIS A 35 -8.15 1.26 -20.11
C HIS A 35 -8.82 0.94 -21.46
N THR A 36 -8.27 0.02 -22.26
CA THR A 36 -8.89 -0.44 -23.52
C THR A 36 -9.94 -1.52 -23.30
N LEU A 37 -9.94 -2.18 -22.13
CA LEU A 37 -10.88 -3.23 -21.75
C LEU A 37 -11.92 -2.74 -20.73
N LEU A 38 -11.51 -1.80 -19.87
CA LEU A 38 -12.27 -1.28 -18.75
C LEU A 38 -12.25 0.26 -18.80
N PRO A 39 -13.40 0.95 -18.88
CA PRO A 39 -13.45 2.40 -19.09
C PRO A 39 -13.03 3.22 -17.86
N GLY A 40 -12.99 2.61 -16.68
CA GLY A 40 -12.67 3.24 -15.39
C GLY A 40 -12.69 2.22 -14.25
N PRO A 41 -12.70 2.68 -12.98
CA PRO A 41 -12.74 1.78 -11.82
C PRO A 41 -13.82 0.71 -11.97
N THR A 42 -13.45 -0.55 -11.73
CA THR A 42 -14.31 -1.70 -12.04
C THR A 42 -14.27 -2.72 -10.91
N LEU A 43 -15.45 -3.17 -10.49
CA LEU A 43 -15.68 -4.31 -9.64
C LEU A 43 -16.13 -5.50 -10.50
N ILE A 44 -15.38 -6.60 -10.45
CA ILE A 44 -15.71 -7.86 -11.11
C ILE A 44 -16.03 -8.89 -10.04
N HIS A 45 -17.25 -9.42 -10.05
CA HIS A 45 -17.68 -10.48 -9.15
C HIS A 45 -17.79 -11.81 -9.90
N LEU A 46 -16.88 -12.75 -9.61
CA LEU A 46 -16.94 -14.13 -10.12
C LEU A 46 -17.57 -15.01 -9.04
N GLU A 47 -18.59 -15.78 -9.40
CA GLU A 47 -19.27 -16.68 -8.46
C GLU A 47 -18.39 -17.88 -8.10
N GLY A 48 -18.53 -18.36 -6.86
CA GLY A 48 -17.96 -19.63 -6.40
C GLY A 48 -19.05 -20.62 -5.99
N GLU A 49 -18.64 -21.80 -5.55
CA GLU A 49 -19.57 -22.87 -5.13
C GLU A 49 -20.33 -22.52 -3.85
N CYS A 50 -19.70 -21.79 -2.92
CA CYS A 50 -20.35 -21.28 -1.72
C CYS A 50 -20.70 -19.78 -1.83
N SER A 51 -21.60 -19.32 -0.94
CA SER A 51 -22.10 -17.94 -0.93
C SER A 51 -21.13 -16.90 -0.34
N GLU A 52 -19.97 -17.33 0.14
CA GLU A 52 -18.95 -16.45 0.71
C GLU A 52 -18.11 -15.81 -0.40
N SER A 53 -17.46 -14.68 -0.12
CA SER A 53 -16.57 -14.03 -1.09
C SER A 53 -15.21 -13.65 -0.52
N LEU A 54 -14.18 -13.72 -1.37
CA LEU A 54 -12.89 -13.06 -1.16
C LEU A 54 -12.90 -11.72 -1.88
N PHE A 55 -12.58 -10.64 -1.16
CA PHE A 55 -12.33 -9.36 -1.78
C PHE A 55 -10.84 -9.16 -2.09
N VAL A 56 -10.52 -8.68 -3.29
CA VAL A 56 -9.16 -8.30 -3.69
C VAL A 56 -9.18 -6.93 -4.35
N SER A 57 -8.41 -5.96 -3.84
CA SER A 57 -8.17 -4.67 -4.51
C SER A 57 -6.78 -4.62 -5.14
N VAL A 58 -6.73 -4.12 -6.37
CA VAL A 58 -5.49 -3.89 -7.13
C VAL A 58 -5.52 -2.53 -7.79
N LEU A 59 -4.34 -1.98 -8.05
CA LEU A 59 -4.16 -0.71 -8.75
C LEU A 59 -4.90 0.45 -8.09
N LEU A 60 -4.96 0.53 -6.75
CA LEU A 60 -5.33 1.79 -6.10
C LEU A 60 -4.35 2.88 -6.54
N HIS A 61 -3.05 2.55 -6.60
CA HIS A 61 -2.07 3.33 -7.33
C HIS A 61 -1.79 2.70 -8.70
N GLY A 62 -1.80 3.52 -9.75
CA GLY A 62 -1.67 3.02 -11.13
C GLY A 62 -0.31 2.42 -11.49
N ASN A 63 0.72 2.73 -10.71
CA ASN A 63 2.09 2.24 -10.92
C ASN A 63 2.46 0.98 -10.11
N GLU A 64 1.50 0.39 -9.38
CA GLU A 64 1.73 -0.75 -8.49
C GLU A 64 1.10 -2.02 -9.10
N THR A 65 1.84 -2.66 -9.99
CA THR A 65 1.29 -3.69 -10.90
C THR A 65 1.33 -5.11 -10.34
N THR A 66 1.97 -5.34 -9.18
CA THR A 66 2.13 -6.70 -8.62
C THR A 66 0.78 -7.36 -8.35
N GLY A 67 -0.19 -6.64 -7.78
CA GLY A 67 -1.52 -7.17 -7.53
C GLY A 67 -2.24 -7.64 -8.80
N LEU A 68 -2.15 -6.85 -9.88
CA LEU A 68 -2.72 -7.24 -11.18
C LEU A 68 -2.08 -8.52 -11.71
N SER A 69 -0.74 -8.59 -11.69
CA SER A 69 -0.02 -9.78 -12.17
C SER A 69 -0.36 -11.02 -11.33
N ALA A 70 -0.48 -10.88 -10.01
CA ALA A 70 -0.84 -11.97 -9.11
C ALA A 70 -2.26 -12.49 -9.41
N ILE A 71 -3.26 -11.61 -9.52
CA ILE A 71 -4.64 -12.05 -9.78
C ILE A 71 -4.79 -12.65 -11.19
N GLN A 72 -4.12 -12.09 -12.21
CA GLN A 72 -4.10 -12.66 -13.55
C GLN A 72 -3.48 -14.08 -13.55
N LYS A 73 -2.37 -14.28 -12.82
CA LYS A 73 -1.72 -15.59 -12.70
C LYS A 73 -2.62 -16.62 -12.01
N VAL A 74 -3.30 -16.24 -10.94
CA VAL A 74 -4.26 -17.12 -10.23
C VAL A 74 -5.42 -17.49 -11.14
N LEU A 75 -6.05 -16.51 -11.78
CA LEU A 75 -7.21 -16.74 -12.64
C LEU A 75 -6.86 -17.58 -13.89
N LYS A 76 -5.67 -17.39 -14.48
CA LYS A 76 -5.16 -18.27 -15.54
C LYS A 76 -5.01 -19.72 -15.08
N LYS A 77 -4.39 -19.96 -13.92
CA LYS A 77 -4.26 -21.32 -13.37
C LYS A 77 -5.62 -21.99 -13.18
N ILE A 78 -6.61 -21.21 -12.74
CA ILE A 78 -7.98 -21.68 -12.51
C ILE A 78 -8.66 -22.03 -13.83
N GLU A 79 -8.52 -21.19 -14.87
CA GLU A 79 -9.03 -21.45 -16.23
C GLU A 79 -8.35 -22.68 -16.86
N ASP A 80 -7.02 -22.73 -16.85
CA ASP A 80 -6.22 -23.82 -17.45
C ASP A 80 -6.53 -25.18 -16.82
N ARG A 81 -6.79 -25.21 -15.51
CA ARG A 81 -7.12 -26.43 -14.76
C ARG A 81 -8.63 -26.73 -14.75
N ASN A 82 -9.45 -25.86 -15.32
CA ASN A 82 -10.91 -25.91 -15.21
C ASN A 82 -11.37 -26.10 -13.75
N THR A 83 -10.69 -25.42 -12.82
CA THR A 83 -10.96 -25.50 -11.39
C THR A 83 -12.13 -24.59 -11.04
N LYS A 84 -13.06 -25.07 -10.22
CA LYS A 84 -14.14 -24.22 -9.70
C LYS A 84 -13.64 -23.43 -8.49
N LEU A 85 -14.11 -22.20 -8.37
CA LEU A 85 -13.85 -21.39 -7.19
C LEU A 85 -14.66 -21.93 -6.02
N THR A 86 -14.02 -22.24 -4.89
CA THR A 86 -14.73 -22.66 -3.67
C THR A 86 -15.64 -21.54 -3.18
N ARG A 87 -15.16 -20.29 -3.23
CA ARG A 87 -15.89 -19.08 -2.86
C ARG A 87 -15.78 -18.01 -3.94
N GLY A 88 -16.72 -17.06 -3.96
CA GLY A 88 -16.73 -15.99 -4.95
C GLY A 88 -15.50 -15.08 -4.85
N LEU A 89 -15.08 -14.49 -5.97
CA LEU A 89 -14.06 -13.44 -6.02
C LEU A 89 -14.72 -12.11 -6.33
N ILE A 90 -14.53 -11.12 -5.47
CA ILE A 90 -14.84 -9.71 -5.75
C ILE A 90 -13.51 -9.00 -6.00
N LEU A 91 -13.19 -8.77 -7.26
CA LEU A 91 -11.99 -8.08 -7.70
C LEU A 91 -12.30 -6.61 -7.98
N PHE A 92 -11.74 -5.70 -7.19
CA PHE A 92 -11.77 -4.27 -7.46
C PHE A 92 -10.48 -3.82 -8.13
N ILE A 93 -10.63 -3.21 -9.31
CA ILE A 93 -9.54 -2.62 -10.09
C ILE A 93 -9.73 -1.10 -10.03
N GLY A 94 -8.83 -0.43 -9.30
CA GLY A 94 -8.96 0.97 -8.93
C GLY A 94 -8.66 1.97 -10.04
N ASN A 95 -7.52 2.64 -9.94
CA ASN A 95 -7.15 3.80 -10.75
C ASN A 95 -6.58 3.41 -12.13
N ILE A 96 -7.44 2.86 -12.99
CA ILE A 96 -7.11 2.48 -14.37
C ILE A 96 -6.57 3.67 -15.17
N HIS A 97 -7.05 4.89 -14.89
CA HIS A 97 -6.58 6.10 -15.55
C HIS A 97 -5.12 6.42 -15.20
N ALA A 98 -4.72 6.34 -13.94
CA ALA A 98 -3.32 6.50 -13.57
C ALA A 98 -2.45 5.34 -14.08
N ALA A 99 -3.01 4.12 -14.10
CA ALA A 99 -2.33 2.93 -14.59
C ALA A 99 -1.91 3.06 -16.06
N ARG A 100 -2.75 3.69 -16.90
CA ARG A 100 -2.43 4.02 -18.30
C ARG A 100 -1.09 4.74 -18.45
N TYR A 101 -0.74 5.61 -17.50
CA TYR A 101 0.47 6.42 -17.52
C TYR A 101 1.58 5.86 -16.63
N GLY A 102 1.37 4.70 -15.99
CA GLY A 102 2.31 4.18 -14.99
C GLY A 102 2.56 5.16 -13.84
N ALA A 103 1.54 5.94 -13.47
CA ALA A 103 1.60 6.94 -12.42
C ALA A 103 0.90 6.44 -11.16
N ARG A 104 1.36 6.88 -9.98
CA ARG A 104 0.66 6.63 -8.71
C ARG A 104 -0.77 7.14 -8.75
N ARG A 105 -0.92 8.43 -9.08
CA ARG A 105 -2.18 9.12 -9.36
C ARG A 105 -1.92 10.26 -10.34
N LEU A 106 -2.97 10.76 -10.98
CA LEU A 106 -2.92 11.98 -11.78
C LEU A 106 -3.10 13.22 -10.87
N SER A 107 -2.67 14.39 -11.33
CA SER A 107 -2.59 15.62 -10.51
C SER A 107 -3.92 16.01 -9.86
N GLN A 108 -5.03 15.89 -10.58
CA GLN A 108 -6.38 16.23 -10.13
C GLN A 108 -7.12 15.09 -9.42
N GLN A 109 -6.55 13.89 -9.38
CA GLN A 109 -7.17 12.77 -8.70
C GLN A 109 -6.86 12.78 -7.21
N PRO A 110 -7.82 12.41 -6.34
CA PRO A 110 -7.49 12.05 -4.97
C PRO A 110 -6.55 10.83 -4.96
N ASP A 111 -5.85 10.64 -3.85
CA ASP A 111 -5.14 9.38 -3.63
C ASP A 111 -6.19 8.28 -3.37
N PHE A 112 -6.27 7.28 -4.25
CA PHE A 112 -7.24 6.18 -4.15
C PHE A 112 -6.99 5.29 -2.92
N ASN A 113 -5.86 5.41 -2.24
CA ASN A 113 -5.62 4.82 -0.92
C ASN A 113 -6.06 5.73 0.24
N ARG A 114 -6.83 6.81 -0.03
CA ARG A 114 -7.32 7.78 0.96
C ARG A 114 -8.80 8.15 0.80
N ILE A 115 -9.56 7.40 0.00
CA ILE A 115 -10.96 7.73 -0.35
C ILE A 115 -12.02 6.89 0.41
N TRP A 116 -11.61 6.02 1.33
CA TRP A 116 -12.49 4.95 1.84
C TRP A 116 -13.27 5.29 3.12
N ALA A 117 -13.12 6.51 3.65
CA ALA A 117 -13.80 6.95 4.87
C ALA A 117 -14.85 8.05 4.64
N GLY A 118 -15.43 8.10 3.45
CA GLY A 118 -16.41 9.12 3.06
C GLY A 118 -15.78 10.46 2.66
N GLY A 119 -16.65 11.43 2.39
CA GLY A 119 -16.30 12.77 1.89
C GLY A 119 -17.12 13.14 0.65
N GLU A 120 -16.78 14.27 0.03
CA GLU A 120 -17.67 14.93 -0.96
C GLU A 120 -17.36 14.64 -2.44
N LEU A 121 -16.19 14.08 -2.74
CA LEU A 121 -15.75 13.72 -4.10
C LEU A 121 -16.54 12.54 -4.65
N ASP A 122 -16.61 12.43 -5.97
CA ASP A 122 -17.25 11.29 -6.63
C ASP A 122 -16.53 9.97 -6.32
N GLU A 123 -15.20 10.01 -6.17
CA GLU A 123 -14.41 8.85 -5.73
C GLU A 123 -14.77 8.38 -4.31
N HIS A 124 -15.20 9.29 -3.42
CA HIS A 124 -15.69 8.89 -2.09
C HIS A 124 -17.03 8.15 -2.21
N ARG A 125 -17.94 8.63 -3.07
CA ARG A 125 -19.22 7.96 -3.36
C ARG A 125 -18.99 6.59 -4.03
N MET A 126 -18.01 6.50 -4.92
CA MET A 126 -17.56 5.25 -5.52
C MET A 126 -17.06 4.26 -4.47
N ALA A 127 -16.16 4.71 -3.59
CA ALA A 127 -15.58 3.90 -2.53
C ALA A 127 -16.68 3.39 -1.61
N GLN A 128 -17.65 4.22 -1.23
CA GLN A 128 -18.80 3.79 -0.43
C GLN A 128 -19.60 2.70 -1.16
N THR A 129 -19.86 2.87 -2.47
CA THR A 129 -20.57 1.86 -3.27
C THR A 129 -19.83 0.51 -3.28
N VAL A 130 -18.50 0.53 -3.37
CA VAL A 130 -17.67 -0.69 -3.31
C VAL A 130 -17.74 -1.31 -1.91
N LEU A 131 -17.60 -0.54 -0.85
CA LEU A 131 -17.70 -1.03 0.53
C LEU A 131 -19.06 -1.68 0.81
N ASP A 132 -20.14 -1.02 0.40
CA ASP A 132 -21.51 -1.52 0.58
C ASP A 132 -21.72 -2.84 -0.20
N TYR A 133 -21.20 -2.92 -1.42
CA TYR A 133 -21.27 -4.14 -2.24
C TYR A 133 -20.56 -5.31 -1.56
N VAL A 134 -19.34 -5.08 -1.05
CA VAL A 134 -18.54 -6.11 -0.39
C VAL A 134 -19.20 -6.54 0.92
N ALA A 135 -19.67 -5.61 1.74
CA ALA A 135 -20.34 -5.90 3.00
C ALA A 135 -21.60 -6.78 2.82
N GLN A 136 -22.33 -6.59 1.72
CA GLN A 136 -23.52 -7.40 1.38
C GLN A 136 -23.18 -8.78 0.80
N SER A 137 -21.92 -9.03 0.43
CA SER A 137 -21.48 -10.23 -0.28
C SER A 137 -20.82 -11.27 0.61
N ARG A 138 -21.06 -11.23 1.93
CA ARG A 138 -20.54 -12.20 2.92
C ARG A 138 -19.03 -12.40 2.80
N PRO A 139 -18.23 -11.34 2.96
CA PRO A 139 -16.79 -11.43 2.74
C PRO A 139 -16.16 -12.27 3.84
N VAL A 140 -15.33 -13.26 3.47
CA VAL A 140 -14.54 -14.02 4.45
C VAL A 140 -13.21 -13.34 4.73
N ALA A 141 -12.61 -12.74 3.71
CA ALA A 141 -11.38 -11.98 3.83
C ALA A 141 -11.31 -10.88 2.76
N ALA A 142 -10.45 -9.89 3.00
CA ALA A 142 -10.11 -8.83 2.08
C ALA A 142 -8.59 -8.70 1.95
N ILE A 143 -8.12 -8.55 0.72
CA ILE A 143 -6.70 -8.41 0.38
C ILE A 143 -6.52 -7.13 -0.44
N ASP A 144 -5.78 -6.17 0.09
CA ASP A 144 -5.40 -4.96 -0.63
C ASP A 144 -3.91 -5.02 -1.00
N ILE A 145 -3.58 -4.92 -2.28
CA ILE A 145 -2.20 -5.21 -2.75
C ILE A 145 -1.51 -3.94 -3.23
N HIS A 146 -0.38 -3.62 -2.61
CA HIS A 146 0.44 -2.45 -2.88
C HIS A 146 1.90 -2.83 -3.17
N ASN A 147 2.64 -1.83 -3.63
CA ASN A 147 4.09 -1.90 -3.80
C ASN A 147 4.78 -0.73 -3.09
N ASN A 148 6.02 -0.94 -2.67
CA ASN A 148 6.87 0.13 -2.15
C ASN A 148 7.76 0.70 -3.27
N THR A 149 8.08 1.99 -3.16
CA THR A 149 9.03 2.63 -4.08
C THR A 149 10.48 2.44 -3.63
N GLY A 150 10.74 2.50 -2.32
CA GLY A 150 12.04 2.16 -1.74
C GLY A 150 12.19 0.68 -1.42
N ARG A 151 13.42 0.27 -1.11
CA ARG A 151 13.76 -1.11 -0.72
C ARG A 151 13.10 -1.48 0.60
N ASN A 152 12.11 -2.36 0.56
CA ASN A 152 11.46 -2.92 1.74
C ASN A 152 11.47 -4.46 1.60
N PRO A 153 11.53 -5.21 2.72
CA PRO A 153 11.15 -6.62 2.69
C PRO A 153 9.68 -6.75 2.29
N LEU A 154 9.23 -7.98 1.99
CA LEU A 154 7.79 -8.25 1.90
C LEU A 154 7.19 -8.24 3.30
N TYR A 155 6.11 -7.51 3.52
CA TYR A 155 5.38 -7.50 4.79
C TYR A 155 3.87 -7.38 4.57
N ALA A 156 3.11 -7.86 5.54
CA ALA A 156 1.66 -7.68 5.53
C ALA A 156 1.26 -6.74 6.65
N CYS A 157 0.30 -5.88 6.37
CA CYS A 157 -0.29 -5.03 7.39
C CYS A 157 -1.63 -5.60 7.86
N ILE A 158 -1.88 -5.47 9.16
CA ILE A 158 -3.11 -5.91 9.82
C ILE A 158 -3.77 -4.73 10.54
N ASN A 159 -5.11 -4.68 10.53
CA ASN A 159 -5.87 -3.62 11.19
C ASN A 159 -6.41 -4.02 12.57
N HIS A 160 -6.32 -5.31 12.92
CA HIS A 160 -6.61 -5.82 14.25
C HIS A 160 -5.53 -6.83 14.65
N VAL A 161 -5.10 -6.76 15.91
CA VAL A 161 -4.19 -7.75 16.49
C VAL A 161 -5.01 -8.87 17.11
N ASP A 162 -5.54 -9.74 16.24
CA ASP A 162 -6.19 -10.98 16.64
C ASP A 162 -5.63 -12.18 15.85
N ARG A 163 -5.94 -13.39 16.34
CA ARG A 163 -5.40 -14.64 15.80
C ARG A 163 -5.69 -14.84 14.31
N ARG A 164 -6.88 -14.47 13.83
CA ARG A 164 -7.29 -14.69 12.44
C ARG A 164 -6.55 -13.74 11.50
N PHE A 165 -6.39 -12.48 11.89
CA PHE A 165 -5.59 -11.51 11.12
C PHE A 165 -4.14 -11.95 11.02
N VAL A 166 -3.54 -12.34 12.16
CA VAL A 166 -2.15 -12.80 12.21
C VAL A 166 -1.95 -14.06 11.37
N GLN A 167 -2.80 -15.09 11.51
CA GLN A 167 -2.68 -16.33 10.74
C GLN A 167 -2.85 -16.12 9.23
N PHE A 168 -3.77 -15.24 8.84
CA PHE A 168 -4.01 -14.96 7.42
C PHE A 168 -2.85 -14.17 6.81
N ALA A 169 -2.43 -13.09 7.47
CA ALA A 169 -1.30 -12.25 7.04
C ALA A 169 0.03 -13.03 7.00
N ARG A 170 0.24 -13.96 7.95
CA ARG A 170 1.46 -14.78 8.01
C ARG A 170 1.68 -15.68 6.79
N ARG A 171 0.62 -16.09 6.12
CA ARG A 171 0.74 -16.83 4.86
C ARG A 171 1.42 -16.00 3.76
N PHE A 172 1.34 -14.67 3.86
CA PHE A 172 2.08 -13.76 2.99
C PHE A 172 3.49 -13.45 3.52
N SER A 173 3.67 -13.08 4.78
CA SER A 173 4.99 -12.71 5.34
C SER A 173 5.11 -12.96 6.85
N GLU A 174 6.32 -13.26 7.32
CA GLU A 174 6.64 -13.33 8.76
C GLU A 174 6.71 -11.95 9.43
N THR A 175 6.87 -10.89 8.63
CA THR A 175 6.92 -9.50 9.12
C THR A 175 5.53 -8.90 9.01
N LEU A 176 4.92 -8.60 10.16
CA LEU A 176 3.60 -7.98 10.23
C LEU A 176 3.69 -6.56 10.78
N VAL A 177 2.92 -5.66 10.20
CA VAL A 177 2.79 -4.27 10.67
C VAL A 177 1.33 -3.99 11.04
N PHE A 178 1.08 -3.78 12.32
CA PHE A 178 -0.21 -3.33 12.83
C PHE A 178 -0.35 -1.81 12.67
N PHE A 179 -1.48 -1.38 12.12
CA PHE A 179 -1.85 0.03 12.12
C PHE A 179 -3.37 0.19 12.26
N SER A 180 -3.78 1.22 13.01
CA SER A 180 -5.18 1.64 13.14
C SER A 180 -5.53 2.86 12.28
N GLU A 181 -4.53 3.56 11.77
CA GLU A 181 -4.65 4.75 10.92
C GLU A 181 -3.66 4.66 9.74
N PRO A 182 -3.95 5.30 8.59
CA PRO A 182 -5.11 6.14 8.32
C PRO A 182 -6.43 5.35 8.18
N HIS A 183 -7.53 5.86 8.73
CA HIS A 183 -8.87 5.28 8.59
C HIS A 183 -9.43 5.38 7.16
N GLN A 184 -8.81 6.18 6.30
CA GLN A 184 -9.22 6.34 4.90
C GLN A 184 -8.73 5.25 3.95
N VAL A 185 -8.02 4.23 4.44
CA VAL A 185 -7.60 3.07 3.62
C VAL A 185 -8.70 2.01 3.54
N ILE A 186 -8.75 1.26 2.43
CA ILE A 186 -9.78 0.25 2.22
C ILE A 186 -9.73 -0.87 3.26
N ALA A 187 -8.53 -1.30 3.63
CA ALA A 187 -8.34 -2.44 4.52
C ALA A 187 -8.94 -2.19 5.92
N ASN A 188 -8.80 -0.97 6.44
CA ASN A 188 -9.37 -0.59 7.73
C ASN A 188 -10.91 -0.59 7.70
N ASN A 189 -11.51 -0.14 6.60
CA ASN A 189 -12.97 -0.14 6.45
C ASN A 189 -13.54 -1.55 6.29
N LEU A 190 -12.84 -2.43 5.57
CA LEU A 190 -13.25 -3.83 5.41
C LEU A 190 -12.99 -4.69 6.66
N ALA A 191 -12.03 -4.30 7.52
CA ALA A 191 -11.76 -4.96 8.79
C ALA A 191 -12.97 -5.01 9.74
N ARG A 192 -13.97 -4.14 9.52
CA ARG A 192 -15.26 -4.14 10.24
C ARG A 192 -16.15 -5.34 9.89
N TYR A 193 -15.92 -5.98 8.74
CA TYR A 193 -16.76 -7.04 8.19
C TYR A 193 -16.05 -8.39 8.10
N CYS A 194 -14.74 -8.40 7.86
CA CYS A 194 -13.96 -9.61 7.67
C CYS A 194 -12.49 -9.41 8.07
N VAL A 195 -11.68 -10.47 7.99
CA VAL A 195 -10.22 -10.31 8.10
C VAL A 195 -9.72 -9.55 6.90
N SER A 196 -9.12 -8.40 7.11
CA SER A 196 -8.61 -7.54 6.06
C SER A 196 -7.11 -7.30 6.23
N VAL A 197 -6.36 -7.48 5.15
CA VAL A 197 -4.90 -7.31 5.14
C VAL A 197 -4.46 -6.47 3.95
N THR A 198 -3.42 -5.67 4.16
CA THR A 198 -2.68 -5.02 3.09
C THR A 198 -1.39 -5.78 2.84
N LEU A 199 -1.11 -6.13 1.58
CA LEU A 199 0.14 -6.78 1.17
C LEU A 199 1.07 -5.74 0.59
N GLU A 200 2.25 -5.60 1.17
CA GLU A 200 3.30 -4.72 0.68
C GLU A 200 4.33 -5.60 -0.05
N CYS A 201 4.17 -5.66 -1.37
CA CYS A 201 4.83 -6.65 -2.22
C CYS A 201 6.22 -6.24 -2.71
N GLY A 202 6.91 -5.35 -1.99
CA GLY A 202 8.19 -4.79 -2.43
C GLY A 202 8.02 -3.93 -3.69
N GLN A 203 9.05 -3.87 -4.53
CA GLN A 203 9.00 -3.06 -5.75
C GLN A 203 8.04 -3.63 -6.80
N SER A 204 7.40 -2.74 -7.57
CA SER A 204 6.42 -3.15 -8.58
C SER A 204 7.02 -4.09 -9.62
N GLY A 205 6.40 -5.25 -9.82
CA GLY A 205 6.84 -6.26 -10.78
C GLY A 205 7.88 -7.25 -10.24
N ASP A 206 8.27 -7.16 -8.96
CA ASP A 206 9.16 -8.13 -8.33
C ASP A 206 8.52 -9.55 -8.36
N PRO A 207 9.20 -10.55 -8.95
CA PRO A 207 8.70 -11.92 -9.00
C PRO A 207 8.36 -12.52 -7.64
N GLU A 208 9.13 -12.21 -6.58
CA GLU A 208 8.88 -12.76 -5.24
C GLU A 208 7.56 -12.23 -4.67
N GLY A 209 7.34 -10.92 -4.78
CA GLY A 209 6.10 -10.27 -4.36
C GLY A 209 4.87 -10.81 -5.11
N ILE A 210 4.99 -11.02 -6.43
CA ILE A 210 3.94 -11.62 -7.26
C ILE A 210 3.62 -13.05 -6.80
N GLU A 211 4.66 -13.86 -6.54
CA GLU A 211 4.47 -15.25 -6.11
C GLU A 211 3.80 -15.35 -4.75
N ARG A 212 4.24 -14.57 -3.76
CA ARG A 212 3.64 -14.57 -2.41
C ARG A 212 2.19 -14.11 -2.42
N ALA A 213 1.86 -13.06 -3.19
CA ALA A 213 0.48 -12.61 -3.36
C ALA A 213 -0.37 -13.67 -4.07
N CYS A 214 0.15 -14.28 -5.16
CA CYS A 214 -0.52 -15.37 -5.87
C CYS A 214 -0.87 -16.54 -4.94
N ASN A 215 0.08 -16.96 -4.10
CA ASN A 215 -0.13 -18.09 -3.19
C ASN A 215 -1.21 -17.79 -2.14
N LEU A 216 -1.23 -16.59 -1.57
CA LEU A 216 -2.27 -16.20 -0.61
C LEU A 216 -3.66 -16.10 -1.28
N ILE A 217 -3.75 -15.49 -2.46
CA ILE A 217 -5.02 -15.38 -3.20
C ILE A 217 -5.54 -16.77 -3.59
N GLU A 218 -4.68 -17.64 -4.14
CA GLU A 218 -5.06 -19.02 -4.53
C GLU A 218 -5.54 -19.82 -3.31
N PHE A 219 -4.80 -19.77 -2.20
CA PHE A 219 -5.22 -20.34 -0.92
C PHE A 219 -6.60 -19.81 -0.49
N ALA A 220 -6.76 -18.49 -0.50
CA ALA A 220 -7.99 -17.84 -0.03
C ALA A 220 -9.19 -18.04 -0.99
N LEU A 221 -8.99 -18.44 -2.24
CA LEU A 221 -10.08 -18.75 -3.17
C LEU A 221 -10.48 -20.22 -3.16
N LEU A 222 -9.53 -21.13 -2.91
CA LEU A 222 -9.72 -22.56 -3.13
C LEU A 222 -9.87 -23.36 -1.83
N GLU A 223 -9.27 -22.94 -0.72
CA GLU A 223 -9.36 -23.69 0.53
C GLU A 223 -10.68 -23.44 1.26
N GLU A 224 -11.35 -24.52 1.68
CA GLU A 224 -12.58 -24.45 2.48
C GLU A 224 -12.35 -23.72 3.82
N GLN A 225 -11.25 -24.02 4.51
CA GLN A 225 -10.90 -23.43 5.80
C GLN A 225 -9.67 -22.52 5.69
N ILE A 226 -9.88 -21.20 5.80
CA ILE A 226 -8.79 -20.21 5.73
C ILE A 226 -8.24 -19.78 7.09
N TYR A 227 -8.96 -20.10 8.17
CA TYR A 227 -8.55 -19.87 9.57
C TYR A 227 -8.44 -21.21 10.29
N THR A 228 -7.49 -21.32 11.21
CA THR A 228 -7.31 -22.54 12.02
C THR A 228 -7.25 -22.18 13.50
N ASP A 229 -7.50 -23.14 14.38
CA ASP A 229 -7.34 -22.94 15.84
C ASP A 229 -5.86 -23.04 16.28
N GLY A 230 -4.92 -23.08 15.33
CA GLY A 230 -3.50 -23.33 15.58
C GLY A 230 -2.78 -22.21 16.35
N SER A 231 -1.74 -22.58 17.09
CA SER A 231 -0.94 -21.72 17.97
C SER A 231 0.04 -20.77 17.27
N ALA A 232 -0.09 -20.57 15.96
CA ALA A 232 0.82 -19.74 15.14
C ALA A 232 0.80 -18.24 15.49
N PHE A 233 0.12 -17.84 16.57
CA PHE A 233 0.10 -16.48 17.08
C PHE A 233 1.42 -16.12 17.78
N ASP A 234 2.04 -17.05 18.52
CA ASP A 234 3.10 -16.70 19.47
C ASP A 234 4.50 -16.53 18.85
N GLU A 235 4.67 -16.82 17.55
CA GLU A 235 5.98 -16.82 16.89
C GLU A 235 6.18 -15.62 15.95
N VAL A 236 5.22 -14.68 15.85
CA VAL A 236 5.26 -13.60 14.86
C VAL A 236 5.92 -12.36 15.41
N LYS A 237 6.71 -11.68 14.58
CA LYS A 237 7.15 -10.32 14.84
C LYS A 237 6.09 -9.36 14.31
N VAL A 238 5.36 -8.74 15.23
CA VAL A 238 4.45 -7.64 14.91
C VAL A 238 5.15 -6.34 15.27
N PHE A 239 5.11 -5.39 14.37
CA PHE A 239 5.48 -3.99 14.59
C PHE A 239 4.22 -3.15 14.56
N HIS A 240 4.25 -1.96 15.15
CA HIS A 240 3.20 -0.97 14.93
C HIS A 240 3.77 0.34 14.39
N THR A 241 3.02 1.01 13.53
CA THR A 241 3.35 2.37 13.09
C THR A 241 3.05 3.34 14.23
N VAL A 242 4.04 4.14 14.60
CA VAL A 242 3.96 5.11 15.72
C VAL A 242 3.85 6.53 15.21
N ALA A 243 4.59 6.84 14.15
CA ALA A 243 4.63 8.19 13.60
C ALA A 243 5.02 8.19 12.12
N ARG A 244 4.70 9.30 11.47
CA ARG A 244 5.01 9.59 10.08
C ARG A 244 6.09 10.66 10.00
N ILE A 245 7.09 10.43 9.17
CA ILE A 245 8.19 11.37 8.90
C ILE A 245 7.87 12.11 7.60
N THR A 246 7.70 13.42 7.69
CA THR A 246 7.42 14.30 6.55
C THR A 246 8.51 15.36 6.40
N VAL A 247 8.65 15.86 5.18
CA VAL A 247 9.57 16.94 4.85
C VAL A 247 8.74 18.18 4.55
N PRO A 248 8.93 19.29 5.28
CA PRO A 248 8.29 20.56 4.94
C PRO A 248 8.47 20.92 3.46
N GLN A 249 7.44 21.50 2.84
CA GLN A 249 7.39 21.71 1.38
C GLN A 249 8.49 22.67 0.90
N GLU A 250 8.87 23.61 1.76
CA GLU A 250 9.91 24.61 1.53
C GLU A 250 11.34 24.07 1.61
N LEU A 251 11.56 22.92 2.27
CA LEU A 251 12.91 22.37 2.46
C LEU A 251 13.30 21.48 1.29
N ASN A 252 14.46 21.72 0.69
CA ASN A 252 15.05 20.86 -0.32
C ASN A 252 15.80 19.70 0.32
N ILE A 253 15.68 18.50 -0.27
CA ILE A 253 16.39 17.31 0.20
C ILE A 253 17.20 16.68 -0.93
N CYS A 254 18.30 16.04 -0.58
CA CYS A 254 19.08 15.21 -1.49
C CYS A 254 19.47 13.87 -0.87
N PHE A 255 19.71 12.89 -1.75
CA PHE A 255 20.24 11.58 -1.39
C PHE A 255 21.58 11.33 -2.11
N GLY A 256 22.65 11.08 -1.34
CA GLY A 256 24.00 10.89 -1.87
C GLY A 256 24.52 12.09 -2.65
N ASP A 257 25.39 11.86 -3.65
CA ASP A 257 26.03 12.91 -4.46
C ASP A 257 25.07 13.60 -5.46
N GLY A 258 23.81 13.86 -5.10
CA GLY A 258 22.85 14.57 -5.94
C GLY A 258 22.17 13.73 -7.03
N LYS A 259 22.16 12.40 -6.92
CA LYS A 259 21.46 11.51 -7.88
C LYS A 259 19.92 11.65 -7.86
N SER A 260 19.38 12.44 -6.94
CA SER A 260 17.96 12.76 -6.81
C SER A 260 17.64 14.18 -7.31
N GLY A 261 17.94 14.51 -8.58
CA GLY A 261 17.40 15.69 -9.28
C GLY A 261 17.77 17.10 -8.79
N ASN A 262 18.36 17.24 -7.59
CA ASN A 262 18.82 18.49 -6.99
C ASN A 262 20.34 18.44 -6.83
N ASN A 263 21.01 19.56 -7.12
CA ASN A 263 22.44 19.72 -6.83
C ASN A 263 22.68 19.66 -5.31
N ASP A 264 23.74 18.97 -4.90
CA ASP A 264 24.12 18.79 -3.50
C ASP A 264 24.38 20.12 -2.75
N THR A 265 24.68 21.20 -3.46
CA THR A 265 24.98 22.50 -2.85
C THR A 265 23.76 23.23 -2.28
N ASP A 266 22.54 22.88 -2.71
CA ASP A 266 21.32 23.65 -2.42
C ASP A 266 20.32 22.88 -1.54
N ALA A 267 20.70 21.71 -1.03
CA ALA A 267 19.84 20.87 -0.20
C ALA A 267 19.90 21.25 1.28
N ASP A 268 18.75 21.56 1.88
CA ASP A 268 18.60 21.86 3.29
C ASP A 268 18.82 20.63 4.18
N LEU A 269 18.41 19.44 3.70
CA LEU A 269 18.60 18.15 4.36
C LEU A 269 19.29 17.17 3.41
N LYS A 270 20.33 16.50 3.91
CA LYS A 270 21.12 15.55 3.13
C LYS A 270 21.09 14.18 3.77
N PHE A 271 20.81 13.16 2.97
CA PHE A 271 20.76 11.77 3.41
C PHE A 271 21.68 10.90 2.56
N ALA A 272 22.01 9.71 3.08
CA ALA A 272 22.80 8.75 2.32
C ALA A 272 22.12 8.36 1.00
N GLY A 273 22.91 8.06 -0.05
CA GLY A 273 22.36 7.68 -1.36
C GLY A 273 21.55 6.39 -1.35
N ASP A 274 21.71 5.59 -0.30
CA ASP A 274 21.07 4.31 -0.06
C ASP A 274 20.15 4.38 1.19
N PHE A 275 19.58 5.56 1.49
CA PHE A 275 18.77 5.82 2.67
C PHE A 275 17.59 4.85 2.87
N ASP A 276 16.98 4.40 1.77
CA ASP A 276 15.92 3.40 1.80
C ASP A 276 16.38 2.00 2.23
N SER A 277 17.70 1.73 2.30
CA SER A 277 18.24 0.49 2.91
C SER A 277 18.00 0.40 4.41
N LEU A 278 17.65 1.52 5.06
CA LEU A 278 17.39 1.57 6.49
C LEU A 278 16.04 0.94 6.84
N ASN A 279 15.14 0.75 5.87
CA ASN A 279 13.84 0.12 6.09
C ASN A 279 13.98 -1.22 6.84
N PHE A 280 13.19 -1.36 7.91
CA PHE A 280 13.17 -2.50 8.83
C PHE A 280 14.49 -2.78 9.57
N ARG A 281 15.42 -1.82 9.61
CA ARG A 281 16.63 -1.90 10.45
C ARG A 281 16.40 -1.18 11.77
N VAL A 282 16.93 -1.75 12.85
CA VAL A 282 16.96 -1.07 14.15
C VAL A 282 17.94 0.09 14.09
N LEU A 283 17.45 1.31 14.26
CA LEU A 283 18.28 2.51 14.41
C LEU A 283 18.39 2.84 15.89
N SER A 284 19.62 2.77 16.43
CA SER A 284 19.90 3.04 17.85
C SER A 284 20.25 4.51 18.10
N PRO A 285 20.10 5.01 19.33
CA PRO A 285 20.55 6.34 19.69
C PRO A 285 22.01 6.62 19.30
N GLY A 286 22.27 7.79 18.73
CA GLY A 286 23.56 8.19 18.18
C GLY A 286 23.79 7.77 16.72
N PHE A 287 22.87 7.01 16.10
CA PHE A 287 22.95 6.73 14.66
C PHE A 287 22.77 8.03 13.86
N LYS A 288 23.73 8.36 12.99
CA LYS A 288 23.64 9.51 12.08
C LYS A 288 22.69 9.19 10.92
N LEU A 289 21.52 9.82 10.92
CA LEU A 289 20.50 9.66 9.89
C LEU A 289 20.82 10.50 8.65
N GLY A 290 21.37 11.71 8.85
CA GLY A 290 21.66 12.66 7.78
C GLY A 290 22.34 13.92 8.29
N GLU A 291 22.33 14.95 7.46
CA GLU A 291 22.88 16.27 7.74
C GLU A 291 21.85 17.36 7.44
N TYR A 292 21.99 18.50 8.12
CA TYR A 292 21.13 19.67 7.93
C TYR A 292 21.98 20.94 7.75
N GLN A 293 21.52 21.87 6.92
CA GLN A 293 22.25 23.11 6.61
C GLN A 293 21.88 24.31 7.50
N SER A 294 20.68 24.32 8.08
CA SER A 294 20.20 25.41 8.94
C SER A 294 19.38 24.88 10.11
N GLU A 295 19.38 25.58 11.25
CA GLU A 295 18.62 25.16 12.45
C GLU A 295 17.10 25.04 12.22
N THR A 296 16.59 25.68 11.17
CA THR A 296 15.19 25.60 10.74
C THR A 296 14.91 24.42 9.80
N ALA A 297 15.94 23.79 9.24
CA ALA A 297 15.79 22.62 8.39
C ALA A 297 15.55 21.37 9.24
N ARG A 298 14.28 21.09 9.55
CA ARG A 298 13.86 19.98 10.40
C ARG A 298 12.83 19.09 9.70
N LEU A 299 13.03 17.78 9.83
CA LEU A 299 11.98 16.80 9.55
C LEU A 299 10.84 16.98 10.54
N GLN A 300 9.62 16.74 10.07
CA GLN A 300 8.41 16.78 10.86
C GLN A 300 7.96 15.36 11.16
N ILE A 301 7.84 15.01 12.43
CA ILE A 301 7.43 13.66 12.85
C ILE A 301 6.11 13.80 13.59
N HIS A 302 5.03 13.27 13.03
CA HIS A 302 3.71 13.36 13.65
C HIS A 302 3.11 11.98 13.87
N ASN A 303 2.48 11.75 15.02
CA ASN A 303 1.61 10.58 15.20
C ASN A 303 0.22 10.82 14.59
N ASP A 304 -0.63 9.79 14.67
CA ASP A 304 -1.98 9.83 14.10
C ASP A 304 -2.90 10.86 14.79
N ALA A 305 -2.60 11.26 16.03
CA ALA A 305 -3.30 12.33 16.74
C ALA A 305 -2.83 13.74 16.33
N GLY A 306 -1.89 13.84 15.39
CA GLY A 306 -1.30 15.10 14.94
C GLY A 306 -0.29 15.71 15.92
N GLN A 307 0.13 14.96 16.95
CA GLN A 307 1.15 15.42 17.88
C GLN A 307 2.52 15.37 17.21
N GLU A 308 3.28 16.48 17.28
CA GLU A 308 4.67 16.55 16.86
C GLU A 308 5.56 15.77 17.86
N LEU A 309 6.40 14.87 17.34
CA LEU A 309 7.28 13.95 18.07
C LEU A 309 8.74 14.04 17.59
N GLY A 310 9.10 15.05 16.80
CA GLY A 310 10.42 15.22 16.19
C GLY A 310 11.53 15.20 17.24
N ASP A 311 11.39 16.01 18.27
CA ASP A 311 12.35 16.12 19.37
C ASP A 311 12.41 14.87 20.27
N ASN A 312 11.44 13.95 20.14
CA ASN A 312 11.47 12.67 20.84
C ASN A 312 12.36 11.65 20.12
N TYR A 313 12.36 11.67 18.77
CA TYR A 313 13.06 10.67 17.96
C TYR A 313 14.39 11.14 17.39
N LEU A 314 14.54 12.44 17.12
CA LEU A 314 15.72 12.99 16.46
C LEU A 314 16.37 14.09 17.31
N ALA A 315 17.69 14.20 17.19
CA ALA A 315 18.49 15.30 17.69
C ALA A 315 19.21 15.97 16.51
N TYR A 316 19.31 17.30 16.55
CA TYR A 316 19.99 18.09 15.53
C TYR A 316 21.21 18.73 16.20
N ASN A 317 22.40 18.17 15.96
CA ASN A 317 23.64 18.53 16.65
C ASN A 317 24.78 18.71 15.65
N ASN A 318 25.47 19.86 15.69
CA ASN A 318 26.67 20.13 14.90
C ASN A 318 26.50 19.82 13.40
N GLY A 319 25.34 20.15 12.82
CA GLY A 319 25.04 19.87 11.41
C GLY A 319 24.60 18.43 11.11
N ASN A 320 24.51 17.54 12.11
CA ASN A 320 24.04 16.16 11.96
C ASN A 320 22.63 15.97 12.49
N ILE A 321 21.87 15.12 11.82
CA ILE A 321 20.59 14.57 12.28
C ILE A 321 20.88 13.21 12.90
N GLU A 322 20.70 13.07 14.21
CA GLU A 322 21.02 11.87 14.97
C GLU A 322 19.76 11.25 15.57
N VAL A 323 19.71 9.92 15.60
CA VAL A 323 18.65 9.20 16.30
C VAL A 323 18.79 9.40 17.81
N LYS A 324 17.70 9.77 18.48
CA LYS A 324 17.64 10.02 19.93
C LYS A 324 16.92 8.89 20.68
N LYS A 325 15.87 8.34 20.09
CA LYS A 325 15.12 7.18 20.58
C LYS A 325 15.22 6.06 19.55
N MET A 326 15.37 4.81 19.99
CA MET A 326 15.42 3.66 19.09
C MET A 326 14.10 3.51 18.32
N PHE A 327 14.18 3.25 17.02
CA PHE A 327 13.03 2.87 16.19
C PHE A 327 13.46 2.08 14.95
N LEU A 328 12.49 1.51 14.24
CA LEU A 328 12.67 0.92 12.91
C LEU A 328 11.96 1.81 11.88
N PRO A 329 12.63 2.33 10.85
CA PRO A 329 11.93 3.02 9.78
C PRO A 329 11.26 2.02 8.83
N SER A 330 10.19 2.42 8.18
CA SER A 330 9.58 1.66 7.08
C SER A 330 9.11 2.59 5.97
N MET A 331 8.94 2.03 4.77
CA MET A 331 8.54 2.73 3.56
C MET A 331 9.37 3.99 3.25
N LEU A 332 10.62 4.05 3.73
CA LEU A 332 11.57 5.07 3.29
C LEU A 332 11.71 4.99 1.79
N THR A 333 11.67 6.14 1.13
CA THR A 333 11.76 6.26 -0.31
C THR A 333 12.77 7.31 -0.72
N LEU A 334 13.33 7.15 -1.91
CA LEU A 334 14.20 8.13 -2.58
C LEU A 334 13.43 8.92 -3.66
N ASP A 335 12.17 8.55 -3.96
CA ASP A 335 11.36 9.25 -4.97
C ASP A 335 10.80 10.54 -4.36
N LEU A 336 11.42 11.67 -4.70
CA LEU A 336 11.00 13.00 -4.25
C LEU A 336 9.52 13.28 -4.48
N ARG A 337 8.92 12.77 -5.55
CA ARG A 337 7.49 12.99 -5.82
C ARG A 337 6.62 12.28 -4.80
N VAL A 338 6.98 11.06 -4.41
CA VAL A 338 6.28 10.31 -3.35
C VAL A 338 6.44 11.02 -2.01
N ILE A 339 7.65 11.51 -1.71
CA ILE A 339 7.92 12.26 -0.47
C ILE A 339 7.02 13.51 -0.37
N ARG A 340 6.85 14.23 -1.48
CA ARG A 340 5.99 15.42 -1.53
C ARG A 340 4.50 15.12 -1.52
N GLN A 341 4.09 13.97 -2.05
CA GLN A 341 2.69 13.56 -2.12
C GLN A 341 2.21 12.89 -0.84
N ASP A 342 3.10 12.23 -0.10
CA ASP A 342 2.76 11.36 1.02
C ASP A 342 3.72 11.62 2.20
N CYS A 343 4.90 10.99 2.23
CA CYS A 343 5.89 11.17 3.30
C CYS A 343 7.27 10.64 2.93
N LEU A 344 8.27 10.97 3.75
CA LEU A 344 9.62 10.38 3.66
C LEU A 344 9.62 8.91 4.08
N GLY A 345 8.84 8.57 5.11
CA GLY A 345 8.62 7.20 5.61
C GLY A 345 7.95 7.23 6.98
N TYR A 346 7.95 6.09 7.66
CA TYR A 346 7.29 5.91 8.95
C TYR A 346 8.27 5.45 10.02
N ILE A 347 7.90 5.69 11.27
CA ILE A 347 8.54 5.15 12.47
C ILE A 347 7.71 3.98 12.97
N MET A 348 8.35 2.84 13.17
CA MET A 348 7.76 1.66 13.78
C MET A 348 8.48 1.27 15.07
N GLU A 349 7.73 0.65 15.98
CA GLU A 349 8.23 0.00 17.18
C GLU A 349 7.71 -1.45 17.25
N PRO A 350 8.38 -2.38 17.96
CA PRO A 350 7.84 -3.71 18.21
C PRO A 350 6.51 -3.63 18.96
N TYR A 351 5.52 -4.39 18.49
CA TYR A 351 4.21 -4.49 19.14
C TYR A 351 4.16 -5.75 20.01
N PRO A 352 3.82 -5.65 21.31
CA PRO A 352 3.65 -6.82 22.17
C PRO A 352 2.36 -7.56 21.81
N LEU A 353 2.48 -8.85 21.46
CA LEU A 353 1.35 -9.75 21.21
C LEU A 353 0.66 -10.25 22.48
#